data_AF-A0A2D7EY21-F1
#
_entry.id   AF-A0A2D7EY21-F1
#
_cell.length_a   1.000
_cell.length_b   1.000
_cell.length_c   1.000
_cell.angle_alpha   90.00
_cell.angle_beta   90.00
_cell.angle_gamma   90.00
#
_symmetry.space_group_name_H-M   'P 1'
#
loop_
_entity.id
_entity.type
_entity.pdbx_description
1 polymer ?
#
loop_
_entity_poly.entity_id
_entity_poly.type
_entity_poly.pdbx_seq_one_letter_code
_entity_poly.pdbx_strand_id
1 'polypeptide(L)'
;MLFATCCIVLARYVLNIGSIAMQEAVMYMHGAVFMLGIPYTLKHRAHVRVDIFHQKLSTQGKALVEILGILVFLFPVSIFLFLSSLDYVSFSWTVRETSAMPGGLPGVFIIKTLIPTMALLLFLQGTAELLRNIVILRGKMSIEEAK
;
A
#
# COMPACT_ATOMS: atom_id res chain seq x y z
N MET A 1 -9.96 13.30 2.82
CA MET A 1 -11.05 12.33 2.55
C MET A 1 -12.29 12.60 3.40
N LEU A 2 -12.24 12.46 4.74
CA LEU A 2 -13.39 12.64 5.63
C LEU A 2 -14.14 13.97 5.40
N PHE A 3 -13.41 15.08 5.40
CA PHE A 3 -14.01 16.40 5.15
C PHE A 3 -14.74 16.47 3.80
N ALA A 4 -14.12 15.98 2.73
CA ALA A 4 -14.75 15.93 1.41
C ALA A 4 -16.01 15.05 1.40
N THR A 5 -15.99 13.91 2.09
CA THR A 5 -17.17 13.06 2.27
C THR A 5 -18.29 13.81 2.99
N CYS A 6 -17.99 14.53 4.07
CA CYS A 6 -18.97 15.36 4.79
C CYS A 6 -19.57 16.44 3.87
N CYS A 7 -18.74 17.15 3.09
CA CYS A 7 -19.22 18.13 2.11
C CYS A 7 -20.14 17.51 1.06
N ILE A 8 -19.81 16.33 0.54
CA ILE A 8 -20.66 15.61 -0.44
C ILE A 8 -22.01 15.25 0.16
N VAL A 9 -22.04 14.74 1.39
CA VAL A 9 -23.27 14.38 2.10
C VAL A 9 -24.13 15.63 2.32
N LEU A 10 -23.55 16.73 2.81
CA LEU A 10 -24.28 17.99 3.01
C LEU A 10 -24.82 18.54 1.69
N ALA A 11 -24.01 18.60 0.64
CA ALA A 11 -24.45 19.08 -0.68
C ALA A 11 -25.61 18.23 -1.24
N ARG A 12 -25.55 16.90 -1.09
CA ARG A 12 -26.58 15.99 -1.59
C ARG A 12 -27.89 16.11 -0.81
N TYR A 13 -27.83 16.12 0.52
CA TYR A 13 -29.04 16.03 1.34
C TYR A 13 -29.63 17.38 1.74
N VAL A 14 -28.81 18.43 1.84
CA VAL A 14 -29.28 19.78 2.22
C VAL A 14 -29.52 20.66 0.99
N LEU A 15 -28.61 20.62 0.02
CA LEU A 15 -28.68 21.46 -1.17
C LEU A 15 -29.30 20.77 -2.39
N ASN A 16 -29.56 19.45 -2.30
CA ASN A 16 -30.03 18.61 -3.41
C ASN A 16 -29.10 18.65 -4.65
N ILE A 17 -27.80 18.85 -4.42
CA ILE A 17 -26.76 18.89 -5.47
C ILE A 17 -25.93 17.61 -5.39
N GLY A 18 -25.91 16.84 -6.49
CA GLY A 18 -25.10 15.64 -6.63
C GLY A 18 -23.96 15.83 -7.62
N SER A 19 -22.73 15.45 -7.24
CA SER A 19 -21.57 15.40 -8.14
C SER A 19 -20.93 14.03 -8.11
N ILE A 20 -20.96 13.32 -9.25
CA ILE A 20 -20.32 12.01 -9.42
C ILE A 20 -18.80 12.18 -9.37
N ALA A 21 -18.26 13.19 -10.05
CA ALA A 21 -16.84 13.53 -10.01
C ALA A 21 -16.30 13.73 -8.57
N MET A 22 -17.04 14.38 -7.67
CA MET A 22 -16.62 14.50 -6.27
C MET A 22 -16.61 13.16 -5.54
N GLN A 23 -17.57 12.28 -5.81
CA GLN A 23 -17.62 10.95 -5.20
C GLN A 23 -16.43 10.08 -5.65
N GLU A 24 -16.13 10.11 -6.95
CA GLU A 24 -14.97 9.42 -7.50
C GLU A 24 -13.66 10.04 -7.04
N ALA A 25 -13.57 11.36 -6.87
CA ALA A 25 -12.39 12.00 -6.29
C ALA A 25 -12.10 11.49 -4.87
N VAL A 26 -13.14 11.28 -4.05
CA VAL A 26 -12.98 10.66 -2.72
C VAL A 26 -12.48 9.22 -2.83
N MET A 27 -13.01 8.45 -3.78
CA MET A 27 -12.55 7.08 -4.06
C MET A 27 -11.08 7.06 -4.51
N TYR A 28 -10.67 7.98 -5.39
CA TYR A 28 -9.30 8.12 -5.87
C TYR A 28 -8.34 8.50 -4.74
N MET A 29 -8.72 9.48 -3.91
CA MET A 29 -7.96 9.84 -2.71
C MET A 29 -7.80 8.66 -1.76
N HIS A 30 -8.87 7.89 -1.55
CA HIS A 30 -8.82 6.70 -0.71
C HIS A 30 -7.83 5.68 -1.28
N GLY A 31 -8.00 5.28 -2.55
CA GLY A 31 -7.09 4.35 -3.22
C GLY A 31 -5.63 4.80 -3.13
N ALA A 32 -5.36 6.08 -3.35
CA ALA A 32 -4.01 6.63 -3.27
C ALA A 32 -3.41 6.57 -1.85
N VAL A 33 -4.18 6.94 -0.83
CA VAL A 33 -3.73 6.86 0.56
C VAL A 33 -3.40 5.43 0.95
N PHE A 34 -4.21 4.45 0.55
CA PHE A 34 -3.94 3.06 0.88
C PHE A 34 -2.74 2.49 0.10
N MET A 35 -2.69 2.69 -1.22
CA MET A 35 -1.59 2.15 -2.04
C MET A 35 -0.24 2.75 -1.65
N LEU A 36 -0.17 4.04 -1.33
CA LEU A 36 1.07 4.66 -0.86
C LEU A 36 1.32 4.46 0.64
N GLY A 37 0.25 4.29 1.42
CA GLY A 37 0.31 4.10 2.87
C GLY A 37 0.79 2.72 3.28
N ILE A 38 0.43 1.66 2.55
CA ILE A 38 0.84 0.27 2.85
C ILE A 38 2.37 0.08 2.98
N PRO A 39 3.22 0.54 2.03
CA PRO A 39 4.67 0.47 2.20
C PRO A 39 5.18 1.40 3.31
N TYR A 40 4.52 2.54 3.54
CA TYR A 40 4.87 3.45 4.62
C TYR A 40 4.60 2.83 6.00
N THR A 41 3.48 2.14 6.20
CA THR A 41 3.18 1.45 7.46
C THR A 41 4.08 0.25 7.68
N LEU A 42 4.57 -0.41 6.62
CA LEU A 42 5.60 -1.43 6.72
C LEU A 42 6.90 -0.86 7.31
N LYS A 43 7.35 0.31 6.84
CA LYS A 43 8.51 1.01 7.39
C LYS A 43 8.38 1.28 8.90
N HIS A 44 7.19 1.64 9.36
CA HIS A 44 6.91 1.96 10.76
C HIS A 44 6.47 0.74 11.58
N ARG A 45 6.49 -0.47 10.99
CA ARG A 45 6.01 -1.71 11.61
C ARG A 45 4.61 -1.59 12.21
N ALA A 46 3.75 -0.77 11.58
CA ALA A 46 2.40 -0.48 12.05
C ALA A 46 1.34 -1.44 11.49
N HIS A 47 1.76 -2.46 10.74
CA HIS A 47 0.86 -3.55 10.33
C HIS A 47 0.42 -4.34 11.56
N VAL A 48 -0.86 -4.66 11.64
CA VAL A 48 -1.39 -5.50 12.72
C VAL A 48 -0.81 -6.90 12.57
N ARG A 49 0.02 -7.31 13.52
CA ARG A 49 0.63 -8.64 13.56
C ARG A 49 -0.07 -9.50 14.60
N VAL A 50 -0.41 -10.74 14.23
CA VAL A 50 -1.00 -11.72 15.16
C VAL A 50 0.14 -12.60 15.69
N ASP A 51 0.85 -12.06 16.67
CA ASP A 51 2.16 -12.56 17.09
C ASP A 51 2.10 -13.36 18.41
N ILE A 52 1.33 -14.46 18.44
CA ILE A 52 1.20 -15.31 19.64
C ILE A 52 2.52 -16.05 19.93
N PHE A 53 3.21 -16.52 18.88
CA PHE A 53 4.47 -17.25 19.01
C PHE A 53 5.70 -16.33 19.06
N HIS A 54 5.58 -15.09 18.58
CA HIS A 54 6.70 -14.18 18.48
C HIS A 54 7.22 -13.71 19.86
N GLN A 55 6.33 -13.61 20.86
CA GLN A 55 6.69 -13.12 22.20
C GLN A 55 7.69 -14.03 22.92
N LYS A 56 7.69 -15.33 22.64
CA LYS A 56 8.55 -16.33 23.31
C LYS A 56 9.89 -16.57 22.59
N LEU A 57 10.09 -15.99 21.41
CA LEU A 57 11.31 -16.17 20.62
C LEU A 57 12.43 -15.22 21.06
N SER A 58 13.67 -15.71 20.99
CA SER A 58 14.87 -14.89 21.15
C SER A 58 14.97 -13.85 20.03
N THR A 59 15.80 -12.81 20.23
CA THR A 59 16.08 -11.76 19.23
C THR A 59 16.42 -12.32 17.85
N GLN A 60 17.21 -13.40 17.82
CA GLN A 60 17.60 -14.08 16.58
C GLN A 60 16.45 -14.87 15.95
N GLY A 61 15.64 -15.56 16.77
CA GLY A 61 14.45 -16.26 16.29
C GLY A 61 13.43 -15.31 15.68
N LYS A 62 13.25 -14.12 16.27
CA LYS A 62 12.39 -13.06 15.72
C LYS A 62 12.89 -12.57 14.36
N ALA A 63 14.18 -12.28 14.26
CA ALA A 63 14.81 -11.85 13.00
C ALA A 63 14.69 -12.92 11.91
N LEU A 64 14.86 -14.20 12.24
CA LEU A 64 14.71 -15.30 11.29
C LEU A 64 13.28 -15.40 10.74
N VAL A 65 12.27 -15.28 11.61
CA VAL A 65 10.86 -15.30 11.19
C VAL A 65 10.56 -14.12 10.25
N GLU A 66 11.06 -12.93 10.56
CA GLU A 66 10.86 -11.75 9.69
C GLU A 66 11.54 -11.94 8.32
N ILE A 67 12.77 -12.45 8.30
CA ILE A 67 13.51 -12.76 7.06
C ILE A 67 12.72 -13.75 6.20
N LEU A 68 12.27 -14.85 6.79
CA LEU A 68 11.46 -15.85 6.07
C LEU A 68 10.13 -15.25 5.60
N GLY A 69 9.49 -14.42 6.42
CA GLY A 69 8.28 -13.70 6.06
C GLY A 69 8.47 -12.81 4.83
N ILE A 70 9.58 -12.09 4.77
CA ILE A 70 9.93 -11.22 3.65
C ILE A 70 10.20 -12.05 2.39
N LEU A 71 11.01 -13.12 2.50
CA LEU A 71 11.43 -13.91 1.34
C LEU A 71 10.32 -14.78 0.76
N VAL A 72 9.44 -15.34 1.60
CA VAL A 72 8.41 -16.31 1.18
C VAL A 72 7.09 -15.62 0.87
N PHE A 73 6.74 -14.52 1.56
CA PHE A 73 5.46 -13.85 1.36
C PHE A 73 5.62 -12.48 0.72
N LEU A 74 6.41 -11.57 1.32
CA LEU A 74 6.46 -10.18 0.86
C LEU A 74 7.03 -10.05 -0.56
N PHE A 75 8.18 -10.66 -0.84
CA PHE A 75 8.84 -10.56 -2.14
C PHE A 75 8.06 -11.23 -3.26
N PRO A 76 7.58 -12.48 -3.13
CA PRO A 76 6.82 -13.11 -4.20
C PRO A 76 5.54 -12.34 -4.51
N VAL A 77 4.81 -11.87 -3.48
CA VAL A 77 3.59 -11.06 -3.68
C VAL A 77 3.92 -9.72 -4.32
N SER A 78 4.96 -9.02 -3.87
CA SER A 78 5.34 -7.71 -4.44
C SER A 78 5.80 -7.83 -5.90
N ILE A 79 6.59 -8.85 -6.23
CA ILE A 79 7.04 -9.11 -7.60
C ILE A 79 5.86 -9.49 -8.49
N PHE A 80 4.99 -10.39 -8.02
CA PHE A 80 3.80 -10.80 -8.76
C PHE A 80 2.89 -9.60 -9.05
N LEU A 81 2.57 -8.79 -8.04
CA LEU A 81 1.76 -7.59 -8.21
C LEU A 81 2.40 -6.60 -9.18
N PHE A 82 3.73 -6.40 -9.08
CA PHE A 82 4.44 -5.51 -9.99
C PHE A 82 4.28 -5.99 -11.44
N LEU A 83 4.70 -7.23 -11.75
CA LEU A 83 4.68 -7.77 -13.11
C LEU A 83 3.27 -7.85 -13.69
N SER A 84 2.32 -8.42 -12.95
CA SER A 84 0.93 -8.57 -13.42
C SER A 84 0.22 -7.23 -13.61
N SER A 85 0.64 -6.18 -12.90
CA SER A 85 0.04 -4.85 -13.06
C SER A 85 0.56 -4.07 -14.26
N LEU A 86 1.73 -4.40 -14.83
CA LEU A 86 2.32 -3.62 -15.94
C LEU A 86 1.45 -3.65 -17.20
N ASP A 87 0.97 -4.82 -17.61
CA ASP A 87 0.10 -4.95 -18.79
C ASP A 87 -1.25 -4.27 -18.54
N TYR A 88 -1.78 -4.42 -17.32
CA TYR A 88 -3.04 -3.80 -16.91
C TYR A 88 -2.98 -2.26 -16.94
N VAL A 89 -1.88 -1.70 -16.42
CA VAL A 89 -1.67 -0.25 -16.38
C VAL A 89 -1.32 0.29 -17.76
N SER A 90 -0.45 -0.37 -18.52
CA SER A 90 -0.06 0.09 -19.86
C SER A 90 -1.24 0.15 -20.82
N PHE A 91 -2.15 -0.83 -20.77
CA PHE A 91 -3.39 -0.80 -21.53
C PHE A 91 -4.25 0.42 -21.14
N SER A 92 -4.41 0.67 -19.83
CA SER A 92 -5.18 1.81 -19.31
C SER A 92 -4.64 3.17 -19.78
N TRP A 93 -3.31 3.31 -19.85
CA TRP A 93 -2.66 4.51 -20.40
C TRP A 93 -2.89 4.67 -21.90
N THR A 94 -2.85 3.57 -22.65
CA THR A 94 -3.03 3.57 -24.10
C THR A 94 -4.41 4.08 -24.48
N VAL A 95 -5.45 3.64 -23.76
CA VAL A 95 -6.83 4.06 -23.99
C VAL A 95 -7.22 5.35 -23.26
N ARG A 96 -6.30 5.96 -22.49
CA ARG A 96 -6.56 7.08 -21.58
C ARG A 96 -7.85 6.88 -20.78
N GLU A 97 -7.89 5.78 -20.05
CA GLU A 97 -9.10 5.31 -19.37
C GLU A 97 -9.75 6.40 -18.50
N THR A 98 -11.05 6.56 -18.69
CA THR A 98 -11.91 7.49 -17.95
C THR A 98 -13.00 6.73 -17.21
N SER A 99 -13.65 7.37 -16.25
CA SER A 99 -14.79 6.76 -15.56
C SER A 99 -15.90 6.36 -16.54
N ALA A 100 -16.49 5.20 -16.29
CA ALA A 100 -17.65 4.69 -17.03
C ALA A 100 -18.95 5.44 -16.68
N MET A 101 -18.96 6.22 -15.59
CA MET A 101 -20.15 6.97 -15.17
C MET A 101 -20.28 8.29 -15.94
N PRO A 102 -21.49 8.66 -16.41
CA PRO A 102 -21.73 9.99 -16.96
C PRO A 102 -21.37 11.08 -15.95
N GLY A 103 -20.47 12.00 -16.31
CA GLY A 103 -19.96 13.03 -15.41
C GLY A 103 -18.95 12.53 -14.36
N GLY A 104 -18.37 11.35 -14.57
CA GLY A 104 -17.27 10.80 -13.79
C GLY A 104 -15.93 11.49 -14.07
N LEU A 105 -14.98 11.27 -13.17
CA LEU A 105 -13.66 11.90 -13.17
C LEU A 105 -12.73 11.19 -14.17
N PRO A 106 -12.06 11.93 -15.06
CA PRO A 106 -11.02 11.37 -15.91
C PRO A 106 -9.79 10.98 -15.07
N GLY A 107 -8.89 10.18 -15.67
CA GLY A 107 -7.61 9.85 -15.02
C GLY A 107 -7.61 8.53 -14.24
N VAL A 108 -8.49 7.59 -14.58
CA VAL A 108 -8.46 6.23 -14.01
C VAL A 108 -7.08 5.59 -14.18
N PHE A 109 -6.45 5.83 -15.34
CA PHE A 109 -5.11 5.34 -15.64
C PHE A 109 -4.04 5.82 -14.64
N ILE A 110 -4.18 7.04 -14.09
CA ILE A 110 -3.27 7.59 -13.07
C ILE A 110 -3.42 6.79 -11.78
N ILE A 111 -4.65 6.55 -11.33
CA ILE A 111 -4.89 5.78 -10.11
C ILE A 111 -4.39 4.34 -10.26
N LYS A 112 -4.55 3.74 -11.44
CA LYS A 112 -4.02 2.40 -11.71
C LYS A 112 -2.49 2.34 -11.66
N THR A 113 -1.75 3.41 -11.99
CA THR A 113 -0.28 3.44 -11.81
C THR A 113 0.16 3.24 -10.37
N LEU A 114 -0.70 3.55 -9.40
CA LEU A 114 -0.35 3.38 -8.00
C LEU A 114 -0.19 1.89 -7.62
N ILE A 115 -0.72 0.96 -8.41
CA ILE A 115 -0.56 -0.49 -8.20
C ILE A 115 0.93 -0.91 -8.36
N PRO A 116 1.57 -0.73 -9.53
CA PRO A 116 3.00 -1.05 -9.67
C PRO A 116 3.87 -0.18 -8.77
N THR A 117 3.50 1.08 -8.52
CA THR A 117 4.23 1.94 -7.58
C THR A 117 4.21 1.38 -6.16
N MET A 118 3.05 0.96 -5.65
CA MET A 118 2.92 0.31 -4.34
C MET A 118 3.78 -0.95 -4.28
N ALA A 119 3.68 -1.81 -5.29
CA ALA A 119 4.43 -3.06 -5.34
C ALA A 119 5.95 -2.82 -5.32
N LEU A 120 6.43 -1.85 -6.09
CA LEU A 120 7.83 -1.43 -6.10
C LEU A 120 8.27 -0.90 -4.74
N LEU A 121 7.49 -0.01 -4.13
CA LEU A 121 7.79 0.55 -2.81
C LEU A 121 7.81 -0.52 -1.71
N LEU A 122 6.90 -1.50 -1.77
CA LEU A 122 6.88 -2.64 -0.86
C LEU A 122 8.14 -3.51 -1.03
N PHE A 123 8.57 -3.76 -2.26
CA PHE A 123 9.79 -4.50 -2.53
C PHE A 123 11.04 -3.79 -2.00
N LEU A 124 11.14 -2.47 -2.23
CA LEU A 124 12.24 -1.64 -1.73
C LEU A 124 12.26 -1.59 -0.20
N GLN A 125 11.11 -1.35 0.43
CA GLN A 125 11.01 -1.33 1.90
C GLN A 125 11.26 -2.71 2.50
N GLY A 126 10.79 -3.78 1.85
CA GLY A 126 11.06 -5.16 2.25
C GLY A 126 12.55 -5.50 2.18
N THR A 127 13.27 -4.98 1.19
CA THR A 127 14.73 -5.16 1.07
C THR A 127 15.46 -4.45 2.21
N ALA A 128 15.05 -3.22 2.56
CA ALA A 128 15.60 -2.52 3.72
C ALA A 128 15.38 -3.30 5.03
N GLU A 129 14.19 -3.86 5.21
CA GLU A 129 13.86 -4.64 6.41
C GLU A 129 14.60 -5.99 6.45
N LEU A 130 14.77 -6.64 5.29
CA LEU A 130 15.57 -7.86 5.15
C LEU A 130 17.02 -7.62 5.58
N LEU A 131 17.65 -6.56 5.08
CA LEU A 131 19.03 -6.21 5.42
C LEU A 131 19.18 -5.93 6.92
N ARG A 132 18.25 -5.18 7.52
CA ARG A 132 18.24 -4.92 8.98
C ARG A 132 18.17 -6.22 9.78
N ASN A 133 17.27 -7.13 9.43
CA ASN A 133 17.13 -8.39 10.15
C ASN A 133 18.34 -9.32 9.97
N ILE A 134 19.01 -9.29 8.81
CA ILE A 134 20.28 -10.02 8.61
C ILE A 134 21.36 -9.50 9.57
N VAL A 135 21.46 -8.17 9.76
CA VAL A 135 22.43 -7.58 10.71
C VAL A 135 22.11 -7.99 12.15
N ILE A 136 20.84 -7.99 12.55
CA ILE A 136 20.38 -8.45 13.87
C ILE A 136 20.72 -9.94 14.06
N LEU A 137 20.47 -10.78 13.05
CA LEU A 137 20.75 -12.21 13.11
C LEU A 137 22.24 -12.51 13.31
N ARG A 138 23.12 -11.69 12.72
CA ARG A 138 24.58 -11.76 12.90
C ARG A 138 25.07 -11.26 14.26
N GLY A 139 24.17 -10.82 15.15
CA GLY A 139 24.49 -10.33 16.49
C GLY A 139 25.17 -8.96 16.52
N LYS A 140 25.08 -8.19 15.43
CA LYS A 140 25.77 -6.89 15.29
C LYS A 140 24.89 -5.68 15.65
N MET A 141 23.61 -5.89 15.96
CA MET A 141 22.64 -4.82 16.24
C MET A 141 21.51 -5.33 17.13
N SER A 142 21.11 -4.55 18.14
CA SER A 142 19.96 -4.85 19.00
C SER A 142 18.64 -4.48 18.33
N ILE A 143 17.52 -5.13 18.69
CA ILE A 143 16.18 -4.81 18.15
C ILE A 143 15.77 -3.37 18.50
N GLU A 144 16.25 -2.82 19.62
CA GLU A 144 15.95 -1.44 20.05
C GLU A 144 16.64 -0.38 19.20
N GLU A 145 17.85 -0.66 18.71
CA GLU A 145 18.59 0.25 17.82
C GLU A 145 18.03 0.21 16.39
N ALA A 146 17.24 -0.81 16.06
CA ALA A 146 16.68 -1.05 14.74
C ALA A 146 15.26 -0.49 14.55
N LYS A 147 14.68 0.12 15.58
CA LYS A 147 13.38 0.83 15.52
C LYS A 147 13.58 2.27 15.04
#